data_AF-A0ABD2XAA2-F1
#
_entry.id   AF-A0ABD2XAA2-F1
#
_cell.length_a   1.000
_cell.length_b   1.000
_cell.length_c   1.000
_cell.angle_alpha   90.00
_cell.angle_beta   90.00
_cell.angle_gamma   90.00
#
_symmetry.space_group_name_H-M   'P 1'
#
loop_
_entity.id
_entity.type
_entity.pdbx_description
1 polymer ?
#
loop_
_entity_poly.entity_id
_entity_poly.type
_entity_poly.pdbx_seq_one_letter_code
_entity_poly.pdbx_strand_id
1 'polypeptide(L)'
;MDRSDAMMIMEFLCRLRLFEQSVAEQKRWYDDEKLNGKAKDIMIKPDLSLHDLVQLRPEEAAKLLKYKDCLDLVTSEEFRELSNRSRKAYTVYLCEKTARRFFLRWALDPFMDLIHYRLPLLCCDMIIENLENKDLHNICLARS
;
A
#
# COMPACT_ATOMS: atom_id res chain seq x y z
N MET A 1 1.49 -20.68 0.70
CA MET A 1 2.31 -19.70 -0.01
C MET A 1 3.67 -19.72 0.64
N ASP A 2 4.68 -20.05 -0.14
CA ASP A 2 6.07 -20.02 0.30
C ASP A 2 6.73 -18.68 -0.06
N ARG A 3 8.03 -18.55 0.25
CA ARG A 3 8.78 -17.32 -0.02
C ARG A 3 8.92 -17.02 -1.52
N SER A 4 9.03 -18.06 -2.35
CA SER A 4 9.15 -17.91 -3.81
C SER A 4 7.86 -17.37 -4.41
N ASP A 5 6.72 -17.95 -4.03
CA ASP A 5 5.39 -17.46 -4.40
C ASP A 5 5.20 -16.01 -3.96
N ALA A 6 5.59 -15.71 -2.71
CA ALA A 6 5.43 -14.37 -2.15
C ALA A 6 6.27 -13.34 -2.90
N MET A 7 7.53 -13.67 -3.21
CA MET A 7 8.39 -12.81 -4.02
C MET A 7 7.84 -12.61 -5.42
N MET A 8 7.30 -13.65 -6.07
CA MET A 8 6.68 -13.51 -7.39
C MET A 8 5.50 -12.53 -7.36
N ILE A 9 4.69 -12.57 -6.29
CA ILE A 9 3.59 -11.63 -6.09
C ILE A 9 4.12 -10.21 -5.84
N MET A 10 5.13 -10.04 -4.99
CA MET A 10 5.73 -8.73 -4.71
C MET A 10 6.33 -8.12 -5.99
N GLU A 11 7.11 -8.90 -6.75
CA GLU A 11 7.70 -8.52 -8.03
C GLU A 11 6.61 -8.14 -9.03
N PHE A 12 5.54 -8.92 -9.14
CA PHE A 12 4.41 -8.62 -10.02
C PHE A 12 3.78 -7.26 -9.68
N LEU A 13 3.51 -7.01 -8.39
CA LEU A 13 2.92 -5.77 -7.93
C LEU A 13 3.87 -4.57 -8.09
N CYS A 14 5.18 -4.75 -7.86
CA CYS A 14 6.22 -3.76 -8.13
C CYS A 14 6.31 -3.43 -9.64
N ARG A 15 6.29 -4.43 -10.52
CA ARG A 15 6.35 -4.26 -11.99
C ARG A 15 5.13 -3.55 -12.56
N LEU A 16 3.96 -3.72 -11.94
CA LEU A 16 2.77 -2.94 -12.27
C LEU A 16 2.90 -1.45 -11.86
N ARG A 17 4.04 -1.05 -11.30
CA ARG A 17 4.34 0.31 -10.83
C ARG A 17 3.32 0.79 -9.79
N LEU A 18 2.69 -0.16 -9.08
CA LEU A 18 1.73 0.14 -8.03
C LEU A 18 2.40 0.77 -6.80
N PHE A 19 3.72 0.72 -6.74
CA PHE A 19 4.54 1.23 -5.61
C PHE A 19 5.73 2.07 -6.07
N GLU A 20 5.81 2.46 -7.36
CA GLU A 20 6.92 3.26 -7.88
C GLU A 20 6.85 4.73 -7.48
N GLN A 21 5.64 5.24 -7.18
CA GLN A 21 5.46 6.63 -6.79
C GLN A 21 5.66 6.79 -5.30
N SER A 22 6.62 7.62 -4.91
CA SER A 22 6.81 8.00 -3.51
C SER A 22 5.54 8.63 -2.95
N VAL A 23 5.34 8.55 -1.64
CA VAL A 23 4.23 9.23 -0.94
C VAL A 23 4.14 10.72 -1.33
N ALA A 24 5.27 11.37 -1.63
CA ALA A 24 5.33 12.77 -2.06
C ALA A 24 4.79 13.00 -3.49
N GLU A 25 5.04 12.06 -4.41
CA GLU A 25 4.52 12.13 -5.78
C GLU A 25 3.02 11.83 -5.81
N GLN A 26 2.57 10.87 -4.99
CA GLN A 26 1.15 10.56 -4.84
C GLN A 26 0.38 11.77 -4.28
N LYS A 27 0.93 12.49 -3.29
CA LYS A 27 0.34 13.74 -2.74
C LYS A 27 0.03 14.79 -3.81
N ARG A 28 0.92 14.99 -4.79
CA ARG A 28 0.69 15.96 -5.88
C ARG A 28 -0.50 15.59 -6.76
N TRP A 29 -0.81 14.30 -6.92
CA TRP A 29 -1.92 13.85 -7.75
C TRP A 29 -3.24 13.93 -6.98
N TYR A 30 -3.19 13.78 -5.66
CA TYR A 30 -4.35 13.93 -4.78
C TYR A 30 -4.84 15.35 -4.64
N ASP A 31 -3.94 16.33 -4.59
CA ASP A 31 -4.35 17.73 -4.41
C ASP A 31 -5.22 18.23 -5.59
N ASP A 32 -4.98 17.73 -6.81
CA ASP A 32 -5.74 18.06 -8.02
C ASP A 32 -7.22 17.61 -7.93
N GLU A 33 -7.52 16.50 -7.25
CA GLU A 33 -8.89 15.98 -7.12
C GLU A 33 -9.54 16.23 -5.75
N LYS A 34 -8.74 16.46 -4.70
CA LYS A 34 -9.20 17.02 -3.43
C LYS A 34 -9.76 18.43 -3.64
N LEU A 35 -9.25 19.15 -4.64
CA LEU A 35 -9.84 20.40 -5.16
C LEU A 35 -11.25 20.20 -5.74
N ASN A 36 -11.60 19.00 -6.21
CA ASN A 36 -12.87 18.70 -6.88
C ASN A 36 -13.95 18.09 -5.96
N GLY A 37 -13.67 17.95 -4.65
CA GLY A 37 -14.65 17.57 -3.62
C GLY A 37 -15.09 16.09 -3.60
N LYS A 38 -15.21 15.45 -4.77
CA LYS A 38 -15.81 14.11 -4.94
C LYS A 38 -15.23 13.01 -4.04
N ALA A 39 -13.93 13.03 -3.77
CA ALA A 39 -13.29 12.00 -2.95
C ALA A 39 -13.79 11.96 -1.50
N LYS A 40 -14.35 13.08 -0.99
CA LYS A 40 -14.96 13.12 0.34
C LYS A 40 -16.33 12.46 0.39
N ASP A 41 -17.02 12.42 -0.75
CA ASP A 41 -18.37 11.88 -0.86
C ASP A 41 -18.35 10.38 -1.17
N ILE A 42 -17.23 9.85 -1.67
CA ILE A 42 -17.04 8.42 -1.93
C ILE A 42 -16.73 7.71 -0.62
N MET A 43 -17.74 7.06 -0.07
CA MET A 43 -17.64 6.29 1.17
C MET A 43 -17.19 4.86 0.89
N ILE A 44 -16.10 4.44 1.53
CA ILE A 44 -15.63 3.04 1.52
C ILE A 44 -16.35 2.26 2.62
N LYS A 45 -16.53 2.90 3.77
CA LYS A 45 -17.29 2.44 4.93
C LYS A 45 -18.06 3.61 5.53
N PRO A 46 -19.06 3.38 6.40
CA PRO A 46 -19.84 4.46 7.00
C PRO A 46 -18.98 5.55 7.68
N ASP A 47 -17.80 5.20 8.17
CA ASP A 47 -16.86 6.08 8.90
C ASP A 47 -15.55 6.35 8.15
N LEU A 48 -15.43 5.94 6.89
CA LEU A 48 -14.19 6.06 6.12
C LEU A 48 -14.47 6.42 4.66
N SER A 49 -14.18 7.67 4.30
CA SER A 49 -14.20 8.11 2.90
C SER A 49 -12.90 7.78 2.17
N LEU A 50 -12.92 7.86 0.84
CA LEU A 50 -11.73 7.77 0.01
C LEU A 50 -10.71 8.87 0.34
N HIS A 51 -11.20 10.07 0.67
CA HIS A 51 -10.37 11.18 1.13
C HIS A 51 -9.67 10.88 2.47
N ASP A 52 -10.39 10.33 3.44
CA ASP A 52 -9.84 9.97 4.75
C ASP A 52 -8.77 8.89 4.62
N LEU A 53 -9.04 7.89 3.76
CA LEU A 53 -8.09 6.81 3.50
C LEU A 53 -6.75 7.33 2.97
N VAL A 54 -6.77 8.38 2.13
CA VAL A 54 -5.54 9.02 1.62
C VAL A 54 -4.68 9.66 2.71
N GLN A 55 -5.27 10.06 3.82
CA GLN A 55 -4.52 10.68 4.91
C GLN A 55 -3.89 9.65 5.87
N LEU A 56 -4.34 8.40 5.84
CA LEU A 56 -3.85 7.36 6.74
C LEU A 56 -2.48 6.83 6.34
N ARG A 57 -1.66 6.43 7.32
CA ARG A 57 -0.43 5.69 7.06
C ARG A 57 -0.73 4.29 6.52
N PRO A 58 0.19 3.67 5.74
CA PRO A 58 0.01 2.31 5.23
C PRO A 58 -0.46 1.29 6.25
N GLU A 59 0.13 1.32 7.44
CA GLU A 59 -0.14 0.41 8.54
C GLU A 59 -1.54 0.62 9.13
N GLU A 60 -1.98 1.89 9.24
CA GLU A 60 -3.29 2.26 9.77
C GLU A 60 -4.39 1.84 8.78
N ALA A 61 -4.22 2.18 7.50
CA ALA A 61 -5.15 1.80 6.45
C ALA A 61 -5.27 0.27 6.31
N ALA A 62 -4.16 -0.46 6.40
CA ALA A 62 -4.17 -1.92 6.29
C ALA A 62 -4.84 -2.65 7.47
N LYS A 63 -5.05 -1.96 8.61
CA LYS A 63 -5.85 -2.46 9.73
C LYS A 63 -7.35 -2.23 9.50
N LEU A 64 -7.70 -1.13 8.84
CA LEU A 64 -9.09 -0.72 8.61
C LEU A 64 -9.70 -1.35 7.35
N LEU A 65 -8.90 -1.55 6.30
CA LEU A 65 -9.36 -2.07 5.03
C LEU A 65 -9.22 -3.59 4.95
N LYS A 66 -10.31 -4.24 4.53
CA LYS A 66 -10.28 -5.61 4.01
C LYS A 66 -10.18 -5.55 2.50
N TYR A 67 -9.64 -6.61 1.90
CA TYR A 67 -9.57 -6.75 0.45
C TYR A 67 -10.94 -6.55 -0.24
N LYS A 68 -12.00 -7.08 0.37
CA LYS A 68 -13.38 -6.91 -0.13
C LYS A 68 -13.80 -5.44 -0.19
N ASP A 69 -13.47 -4.65 0.83
CA ASP A 69 -13.84 -3.22 0.88
C ASP A 69 -13.22 -2.46 -0.31
N CYS A 70 -11.98 -2.80 -0.68
CA CYS A 70 -11.31 -2.22 -1.83
C CYS A 70 -11.90 -2.69 -3.15
N LEU A 71 -12.28 -3.97 -3.25
CA LEU A 71 -12.93 -4.52 -4.45
C LEU A 71 -14.30 -3.88 -4.69
N ASP A 72 -15.09 -3.73 -3.63
CA ASP A 72 -16.41 -3.11 -3.68
C ASP A 72 -16.27 -1.64 -4.11
N LEU A 73 -15.27 -0.92 -3.58
CA LEU A 73 -14.97 0.46 -3.97
C LEU A 73 -14.60 0.58 -5.47
N VAL A 74 -13.63 -0.18 -5.97
CA VAL A 74 -13.17 -0.03 -7.37
C VAL A 74 -14.23 -0.49 -8.39
N THR A 75 -15.23 -1.25 -7.94
CA THR A 75 -16.36 -1.69 -8.78
C THR A 75 -17.59 -0.79 -8.66
N SER A 76 -17.64 0.11 -7.66
CA SER A 76 -18.72 1.09 -7.45
C SER A 76 -18.86 2.08 -8.61
N GLU A 77 -20.06 2.62 -8.79
CA GLU A 77 -20.34 3.59 -9.85
C GLU A 77 -19.69 4.94 -9.53
N GLU A 78 -19.68 5.32 -8.26
CA GLU A 78 -19.07 6.54 -7.73
C GLU A 78 -17.56 6.57 -8.04
N PHE A 79 -16.88 5.43 -7.91
CA PHE A 79 -15.47 5.34 -8.30
C PHE A 79 -15.28 5.41 -9.81
N ARG A 80 -16.21 4.88 -10.61
CA ARG A 80 -16.16 4.95 -12.09
C ARG A 80 -16.37 6.36 -12.63
N GLU A 81 -17.12 7.19 -11.91
CA GLU A 81 -17.30 8.62 -12.23
C GLU A 81 -16.04 9.47 -12.04
N LEU A 82 -15.03 8.95 -11.33
CA LEU A 82 -13.75 9.64 -11.19
C LEU A 82 -13.00 9.69 -12.53
N SER A 83 -12.17 10.74 -12.69
CA SER A 83 -11.35 10.87 -13.89
C SER A 83 -10.43 9.65 -14.03
N ASN A 84 -10.08 9.27 -15.26
CA ASN A 84 -9.19 8.12 -15.50
C ASN A 84 -7.84 8.27 -14.77
N ARG A 85 -7.32 9.51 -14.68
CA ARG A 85 -6.07 9.80 -13.97
C ARG A 85 -6.21 9.52 -12.47
N SER A 86 -7.34 9.93 -11.90
CA SER A 86 -7.61 9.80 -10.47
C SER A 86 -7.91 8.36 -10.09
N ARG A 87 -8.72 7.65 -10.88
CA ARG A 87 -8.93 6.21 -10.72
C ARG A 87 -7.59 5.48 -10.66
N LYS A 88 -6.68 5.78 -11.59
CA LYS A 88 -5.33 5.20 -11.59
C LYS A 88 -4.56 5.53 -10.30
N ALA A 89 -4.59 6.79 -9.87
CA ALA A 89 -3.92 7.23 -8.63
C ALA A 89 -4.44 6.51 -7.39
N TYR A 90 -5.75 6.49 -7.19
CA TYR A 90 -6.39 5.81 -6.06
C TYR A 90 -6.19 4.30 -6.11
N THR A 91 -6.22 3.67 -7.29
CA THR A 91 -5.93 2.23 -7.41
C THR A 91 -4.51 1.90 -6.97
N VAL A 92 -3.51 2.66 -7.43
CA VAL A 92 -2.09 2.52 -7.01
C VAL A 92 -2.00 2.59 -5.48
N TYR A 93 -2.67 3.57 -4.88
CA TYR A 93 -2.64 3.76 -3.43
C TYR A 93 -3.39 2.70 -2.64
N LEU A 94 -4.58 2.30 -3.08
CA LEU A 94 -5.32 1.19 -2.48
C LEU A 94 -4.46 -0.07 -2.50
N CYS A 95 -3.76 -0.34 -3.60
CA CYS A 95 -2.80 -1.43 -3.69
C CYS A 95 -1.66 -1.28 -2.68
N GLU A 96 -1.01 -0.11 -2.56
CA GLU A 96 0.05 0.15 -1.57
C GLU A 96 -0.41 -0.15 -0.14
N LYS A 97 -1.61 0.32 0.23
CA LYS A 97 -2.17 0.14 1.57
C LYS A 97 -2.57 -1.32 1.84
N THR A 98 -3.26 -1.95 0.90
CA THR A 98 -3.76 -3.32 1.09
C THR A 98 -2.64 -4.35 1.05
N ALA A 99 -1.62 -4.14 0.22
CA ALA A 99 -0.46 -5.02 0.13
C ALA A 99 0.49 -4.84 1.33
N ARG A 100 0.40 -3.74 2.08
CA ARG A 100 1.36 -3.39 3.14
C ARG A 100 1.66 -4.53 4.12
N ARG A 101 0.61 -5.14 4.67
CA ARG A 101 0.76 -6.24 5.65
C ARG A 101 1.39 -7.48 5.04
N PHE A 102 1.15 -7.72 3.75
CA PHE A 102 1.78 -8.81 3.02
C PHE A 102 3.29 -8.57 2.89
N PHE A 103 3.68 -7.36 2.48
CA PHE A 103 5.08 -6.99 2.33
C PHE A 103 5.84 -7.03 3.66
N LEU A 104 5.28 -6.45 4.73
CA LEU A 104 5.91 -6.47 6.07
C LEU A 104 6.15 -7.91 6.54
N ARG A 105 5.14 -8.78 6.42
CA ARG A 105 5.24 -10.18 6.83
C ARG A 105 6.35 -10.92 6.11
N TRP A 106 6.52 -10.69 4.82
CA TRP A 106 7.51 -11.42 4.01
C TRP A 106 8.90 -10.80 4.05
N ALA A 107 9.04 -9.53 4.42
CA ALA A 107 10.32 -8.85 4.50
C ALA A 107 11.01 -8.96 5.87
N LEU A 108 10.28 -9.27 6.95
CA LEU A 108 10.83 -9.31 8.31
C LEU A 108 11.96 -10.34 8.47
N ASP A 109 11.73 -11.60 8.11
CA ASP A 109 12.77 -12.65 8.22
C ASP A 109 13.99 -12.33 7.33
N PRO A 110 13.82 -11.98 6.03
CA PRO A 110 14.93 -11.50 5.19
C PRO A 110 15.70 -10.32 5.79
N PHE A 111 15.00 -9.37 6.41
CA PHE A 111 15.65 -8.23 7.07
C PHE A 111 16.49 -8.67 8.26
N MET A 112 15.94 -9.52 9.12
CA MET A 112 16.67 -10.08 10.28
C MET A 112 17.91 -10.86 9.85
N ASP A 113 17.81 -11.64 8.76
CA ASP A 113 18.96 -12.30 8.15
C ASP A 113 20.00 -11.29 7.67
N LEU A 114 19.61 -10.23 6.94
CA LEU A 114 20.51 -9.16 6.45
C LEU A 114 21.35 -8.54 7.56
N ILE A 115 20.72 -8.25 8.69
CA ILE A 115 21.42 -7.65 9.83
C ILE A 115 22.07 -8.68 10.75
N HIS A 116 22.09 -9.96 10.38
CA HIS A 116 22.62 -11.07 11.17
C HIS A 116 22.05 -11.12 12.60
N TYR A 117 20.73 -10.90 12.73
CA TYR A 117 20.02 -10.97 14.02
C TYR A 117 20.60 -10.04 15.11
N ARG A 118 21.27 -8.95 14.72
CA ARG A 118 21.92 -8.02 15.66
C ARG A 118 20.95 -7.16 16.47
N LEU A 119 19.69 -7.09 16.05
CA LEU A 119 18.66 -6.30 16.71
C LEU A 119 17.55 -7.21 17.27
N PRO A 120 16.95 -6.85 18.41
CA PRO A 120 15.74 -7.50 18.89
C PRO A 120 14.59 -7.40 17.88
N LEU A 121 13.69 -8.39 17.88
CA LEU A 121 12.52 -8.45 16.98
C LEU A 121 11.72 -7.14 16.94
N LEU A 122 11.42 -6.56 18.10
CA LEU A 122 10.67 -5.30 18.20
C LEU A 122 11.37 -4.15 17.46
N CYS A 123 12.70 -4.08 17.50
CA CYS A 123 13.45 -3.07 16.78
C CYS A 123 13.40 -3.32 15.27
N CYS A 124 13.46 -4.57 14.84
CA CYS A 124 13.30 -4.94 13.44
C CYS A 124 11.93 -4.53 12.91
N ASP A 125 10.85 -4.85 13.63
CA ASP A 125 9.49 -4.47 13.29
C ASP A 125 9.37 -2.95 13.10
N MET A 126 9.85 -2.17 14.07
CA MET A 126 9.83 -0.70 13.99
C MET A 126 10.60 -0.16 12.78
N ILE A 127 11.72 -0.77 12.41
CA ILE A 127 12.51 -0.33 11.25
C ILE A 127 11.72 -0.61 9.96
N ILE A 128 11.28 -1.85 9.75
CA ILE A 128 10.60 -2.24 8.51
C ILE A 128 9.24 -1.56 8.35
N GLU A 129 8.54 -1.23 9.45
CA GLU A 129 7.30 -0.46 9.44
C GLU A 129 7.46 0.95 8.85
N ASN A 130 8.69 1.49 8.83
CA ASN A 130 8.96 2.82 8.26
C ASN A 130 9.44 2.77 6.79
N LEU A 131 9.67 1.59 6.22
CA LEU A 131 10.15 1.43 4.84
C LEU A 131 8.98 1.38 3.85
N GLU A 132 9.16 1.81 2.60
CA GLU A 132 8.11 1.67 1.57
C GLU A 132 7.99 0.20 1.11
N ASN A 133 6.86 -0.20 0.51
CA ASN A 133 6.72 -1.58 0.01
C ASN A 133 7.81 -1.96 -1.00
N LYS A 134 8.28 -0.99 -1.80
CA LYS A 134 9.41 -1.18 -2.71
C LYS A 134 10.69 -1.56 -1.97
N ASP A 135 10.99 -0.92 -0.85
CA ASP A 135 12.16 -1.22 -0.04
C ASP A 135 12.03 -2.60 0.62
N LEU A 136 10.84 -2.93 1.13
CA LEU A 136 10.56 -4.25 1.68
C LEU A 136 10.76 -5.36 0.65
N HIS A 137 10.37 -5.14 -0.61
CA HIS A 137 10.65 -6.06 -1.70
C HIS A 137 12.14 -6.19 -1.99
N ASN A 138 12.88 -5.08 -2.01
CA ASN A 138 14.33 -5.10 -2.22
C ASN A 138 15.07 -5.88 -1.11
N ILE A 139 14.59 -5.80 0.13
CA ILE A 139 15.10 -6.62 1.25
C ILE A 139 14.90 -8.10 0.95
N CYS A 140 13.70 -8.51 0.49
CA CYS A 140 13.43 -9.90 0.12
C CYS A 140 14.38 -10.40 -0.98
N LEU A 141 14.61 -9.58 -2.01
CA LEU A 141 15.53 -9.86 -3.13
C LEU A 141 17.00 -9.97 -2.69
N ALA A 142 17.43 -9.17 -1.72
CA ALA A 142 18.82 -9.20 -1.24
C ALA A 142 19.17 -10.49 -0.47
N ARG A 143 18.16 -11.29 -0.09
CA ARG A 143 18.31 -12.56 0.64
C ARG A 143 17.71 -13.77 -0.08
N SER A 144 17.31 -13.63 -1.34
CA SER A 144 16.78 -14.72 -2.15
C SER A 144 17.86 -15.52 -2.85
#